data_AF-A0A529LFR7-F1
#
_entry.id   AF-A0A529LFR7-F1
#
_cell.length_a   1.000
_cell.length_b   1.000
_cell.length_c   1.000
_cell.angle_alpha   90.00
_cell.angle_beta   90.00
_cell.angle_gamma   90.00
#
_symmetry.space_group_name_H-M   'P 1'
#
loop_
_entity.id
_entity.type
_entity.pdbx_description
1 polymer ?
#
loop_
_entity_poly.entity_id
_entity_poly.type
_entity_poly.pdbx_seq_one_letter_code
_entity_poly.pdbx_strand_id
1 'polypeptide(L)'
;IEENSFRPVNDDGAGPYRLKLSLAESRLVFAVSRENGAEVVTHILSLTPLRRIVKDYYLICESYYEAIRSSTPSHIEAIDMGRRGLHNEGSQTLMDRLAGKIEIDFDTARRLFTLVC
;
A
#
# COMPACT_ATOMS: atom_id res chain seq x y z
N ILE A 1 -1.34 -13.95 -6.48
CA ILE A 1 -0.01 -13.62 -5.91
C ILE A 1 1.07 -13.58 -7.00
N GLU A 2 0.77 -13.99 -8.24
CA GLU A 2 1.78 -14.36 -9.25
C GLU A 2 2.44 -13.20 -10.00
N GLU A 3 2.04 -11.94 -9.76
CA GLU A 3 2.65 -10.78 -10.41
C GLU A 3 2.81 -9.67 -9.37
N ASN A 4 3.92 -9.69 -8.63
CA ASN A 4 4.37 -8.54 -7.85
C ASN A 4 5.76 -8.16 -8.37
N SER A 5 6.00 -6.88 -8.64
CA SER A 5 7.32 -6.38 -9.00
C SER A 5 7.79 -5.33 -8.00
N PHE A 6 9.00 -5.51 -7.50
CA PHE A 6 9.72 -4.43 -6.83
C PHE A 6 11.23 -4.51 -7.10
N ARG A 7 11.88 -3.35 -7.14
CA ARG A 7 13.32 -3.23 -7.36
C ARG A 7 13.89 -2.05 -6.55
N PRO A 8 14.88 -2.27 -5.67
CA PRO A 8 15.66 -1.18 -5.09
C PRO A 8 16.41 -0.41 -6.18
N VAL A 9 16.31 0.92 -6.18
CA VAL A 9 16.88 1.78 -7.25
C VAL A 9 18.41 1.82 -7.21
N ASN A 10 19.00 1.74 -6.01
CA ASN A 10 20.46 1.81 -5.81
C ASN A 10 21.13 0.43 -5.76
N ASP A 11 20.53 -0.58 -6.38
CA ASP A 11 21.10 -1.92 -6.49
C ASP A 11 21.18 -2.35 -7.96
N ASP A 12 22.38 -2.76 -8.37
CA ASP A 12 22.72 -3.13 -9.76
C ASP A 12 21.98 -4.41 -10.20
N GLY A 13 21.46 -5.18 -9.24
CA GLY A 13 20.32 -6.08 -9.37
C GLY A 13 20.46 -7.29 -10.29
N ALA A 14 20.73 -8.45 -9.69
CA ALA A 14 19.98 -9.66 -10.01
C ALA A 14 19.36 -10.18 -8.71
N GLY A 15 18.04 -10.01 -8.54
CA GLY A 15 17.31 -10.67 -7.45
C GLY A 15 17.50 -12.20 -7.45
N PRO A 16 16.82 -12.94 -6.58
CA PRO A 16 15.60 -12.54 -5.88
C PRO A 16 15.85 -11.72 -4.62
N TYR A 17 14.87 -10.88 -4.29
CA TYR A 17 14.85 -10.12 -3.05
C TYR A 17 13.80 -10.68 -2.09
N ARG A 18 14.09 -10.58 -0.80
CA ARG A 18 13.12 -10.72 0.28
C ARG A 18 12.73 -9.32 0.76
N LEU A 19 11.44 -9.09 0.91
CA LEU A 19 10.89 -7.87 1.49
C LEU A 19 10.27 -8.20 2.84
N LYS A 20 10.74 -7.53 3.90
CA LYS A 20 10.11 -7.53 5.22
C LYS A 20 9.47 -6.17 5.44
N LEU A 21 8.15 -6.19 5.66
CA LEU A 21 7.37 -5.02 6.03
C LEU A 21 7.14 -5.01 7.54
N SER A 22 7.30 -3.85 8.16
CA SER A 22 6.91 -3.65 9.56
C SER A 22 6.43 -2.22 9.82
N LEU A 23 5.70 -2.06 10.91
CA LEU A 23 5.26 -0.75 11.41
C LEU A 23 6.04 -0.38 12.65
N ALA A 24 6.55 0.85 12.71
CA ALA A 24 7.21 1.41 13.88
C ALA A 24 6.84 2.89 14.01
N GLU A 25 6.21 3.30 15.11
CA GLU A 25 5.90 4.71 15.41
C GLU A 25 5.21 5.48 14.26
N SER A 26 4.15 4.90 13.67
CA SER A 26 3.46 5.46 12.47
C SER A 26 4.35 5.58 11.22
N ARG A 27 5.36 4.72 11.11
CA ARG A 27 6.20 4.59 9.93
C ARG A 27 6.11 3.19 9.37
N LEU A 28 6.07 3.09 8.04
CA LEU A 28 6.16 1.83 7.31
C LEU A 28 7.62 1.58 6.94
N VAL A 29 8.16 0.46 7.39
CA VAL A 29 9.55 0.05 7.16
C VAL A 29 9.58 -1.00 6.05
N PHE A 30 10.36 -0.73 5.02
CA PHE A 30 10.70 -1.64 3.94
C PHE A 30 12.13 -2.11 4.13
N ALA A 31 12.31 -3.29 4.73
CA ALA A 31 13.62 -3.91 4.85
C ALA A 31 13.79 -4.91 3.69
N VAL A 32 14.74 -4.63 2.81
CA VAL A 32 15.05 -5.45 1.63
C VAL A 32 16.35 -6.19 1.86
N SER A 33 16.32 -7.51 1.65
CA SER A 33 17.51 -8.36 1.69
C SER A 33 17.58 -9.27 0.47
N ARG A 34 18.76 -9.82 0.19
CA ARG A 34 18.96 -10.94 -0.74
C ARG A 34 18.38 -12.23 -0.14
N GLU A 35 18.27 -13.28 -0.95
CA GLU A 35 17.81 -14.59 -0.47
C GLU A 35 18.69 -15.19 0.63
N ASN A 36 20.00 -14.96 0.57
CA ASN A 36 20.98 -15.39 1.57
C ASN A 36 20.95 -14.57 2.86
N GLY A 37 20.03 -13.60 2.98
CA GLY A 37 19.87 -12.74 4.15
C GLY A 37 20.76 -11.49 4.16
N ALA A 38 21.64 -11.30 3.18
CA ALA A 38 22.43 -10.07 3.09
C ALA A 38 21.52 -8.85 2.90
N GLU A 39 21.67 -7.85 3.75
CA GLU A 39 20.89 -6.61 3.65
C GLU A 39 21.24 -5.84 2.39
N VAL A 40 20.22 -5.32 1.71
CA VAL A 40 20.37 -4.47 0.51
C VAL A 40 20.10 -3.03 0.90
N VAL A 41 18.90 -2.76 1.43
CA VAL A 41 18.51 -1.42 1.84
C VAL A 41 17.34 -1.49 2.82
N THR A 42 17.28 -0.51 3.73
CA THR A 42 16.09 -0.27 4.56
C THR A 42 15.56 1.13 4.30
N HIS A 43 14.30 1.23 3.92
CA HIS A 43 13.60 2.50 3.79
C HIS A 43 12.50 2.64 4.84
N ILE A 44 12.45 3.79 5.50
CA ILE A 44 11.46 4.10 6.52
C ILE A 44 10.60 5.25 5.98
N LEU A 45 9.32 4.99 5.75
CA LEU A 45 8.37 5.98 5.25
C LEU A 45 7.46 6.45 6.37
N SER A 46 7.35 7.76 6.56
CA SER A 46 6.27 8.33 7.39
C SER A 46 4.92 8.01 6.77
N LEU A 47 3.97 7.53 7.57
CA LEU A 47 2.58 7.32 7.14
C LEU A 47 1.74 8.61 7.19
N THR A 48 2.31 9.73 7.65
CA THR A 48 1.60 11.01 7.73
C THR A 48 0.92 11.42 6.41
N PRO A 49 1.55 11.27 5.22
CA PRO A 49 0.91 11.59 3.95
C PRO A 49 -0.31 10.71 3.63
N LEU A 50 -0.39 9.50 4.19
CA LEU A 50 -1.50 8.56 3.98
C LEU A 50 -2.64 8.75 5.00
N ARG A 51 -2.43 9.58 6.04
CA ARG A 51 -3.34 9.69 7.19
C ARG A 51 -4.76 10.09 6.80
N ARG A 52 -4.91 11.03 5.84
CA ARG A 52 -6.22 11.43 5.34
C ARG A 52 -6.93 10.27 4.65
N ILE A 53 -6.23 9.59 3.74
CA ILE A 53 -6.77 8.48 2.95
C ILE A 53 -7.22 7.33 3.85
N VAL A 54 -6.43 6.98 4.87
CA VAL A 54 -6.78 5.94 5.84
C VAL A 54 -8.00 6.35 6.68
N LYS A 55 -8.10 7.62 7.09
CA LYS A 55 -9.28 8.14 7.79
C LYS A 55 -10.53 8.07 6.91
N ASP A 56 -10.43 8.52 5.66
CA ASP A 56 -11.56 8.51 4.73
C ASP A 56 -11.98 7.06 4.41
N TYR A 57 -11.02 6.14 4.36
CA TYR A 57 -11.29 4.71 4.17
C TYR A 57 -12.11 4.13 5.31
N TYR A 58 -11.74 4.47 6.55
CA TYR A 58 -12.50 4.05 7.73
C TYR A 58 -13.96 4.55 7.67
N LEU A 59 -14.17 5.82 7.29
CA LEU A 59 -15.53 6.38 7.14
C LEU A 59 -16.34 5.69 6.04
N ILE A 60 -15.69 5.31 4.94
CA ILE A 60 -16.34 4.52 3.87
C ILE A 60 -16.73 3.13 4.37
N CYS A 61 -15.88 2.47 5.16
CA CYS A 61 -16.22 1.19 5.77
C CYS A 61 -17.42 1.30 6.72
N GLU A 62 -17.49 2.35 7.55
CA GLU A 62 -18.65 2.61 8.41
C GLU A 62 -19.92 2.82 7.57
N SER A 63 -19.85 3.66 6.54
CA SER A 63 -20.95 3.91 5.61
C SER A 63 -21.43 2.62 4.93
N TYR A 64 -20.49 1.74 4.54
CA TYR A 64 -20.80 0.44 3.97
C TYR A 64 -21.60 -0.43 4.95
N TYR A 65 -21.13 -0.55 6.20
CA TYR A 65 -21.82 -1.35 7.23
C TYR A 65 -23.24 -0.87 7.53
N GLU A 66 -23.49 0.44 7.48
CA GLU A 66 -24.85 0.99 7.60
C GLU A 66 -25.69 0.65 6.35
N ALA A 67 -25.11 0.82 5.17
CA ALA A 67 -25.80 0.64 3.90
C ALA A 67 -26.23 -0.81 3.64
N ILE A 68 -25.41 -1.82 3.97
CA ILE A 68 -25.73 -3.23 3.66
C ILE A 68 -27.02 -3.74 4.30
N ARG A 69 -27.51 -3.09 5.36
CA ARG A 69 -28.71 -3.52 6.08
C ARG A 69 -30.02 -3.08 5.42
N SER A 70 -30.01 -1.98 4.67
CA SER A 70 -31.26 -1.33 4.23
C SER A 70 -31.17 -0.50 2.94
N SER A 71 -29.99 -0.30 2.37
CA SER A 71 -29.81 0.55 1.18
C SER A 71 -30.01 -0.20 -0.13
N THR A 72 -30.21 0.55 -1.21
CA THR A 72 -30.32 0.00 -2.57
C THR A 72 -28.97 -0.53 -3.06
N PRO A 73 -28.96 -1.52 -3.97
CA PRO A 73 -27.73 -2.01 -4.60
C PRO A 73 -26.89 -0.90 -5.25
N SER A 74 -27.54 0.07 -5.89
CA SER A 74 -26.88 1.22 -6.51
C SER A 74 -26.13 2.11 -5.51
N HIS A 75 -26.66 2.26 -4.29
CA HIS A 75 -26.00 3.04 -3.25
C HIS A 75 -24.79 2.29 -2.69
N ILE A 76 -24.91 0.97 -2.48
CA ILE A 76 -23.79 0.12 -2.04
C ILE A 76 -22.66 0.14 -3.09
N GLU A 77 -23.00 0.04 -4.38
CA GLU A 77 -22.01 0.14 -5.46
C GLU A 77 -21.28 1.49 -5.47
N ALA A 78 -21.99 2.60 -5.22
CA ALA A 78 -21.37 3.91 -5.12
C ALA A 78 -20.36 4.00 -3.96
N ILE A 79 -20.69 3.42 -2.80
CA ILE A 79 -19.77 3.32 -1.65
C ILE A 79 -18.55 2.48 -2.02
N ASP A 80 -18.75 1.33 -2.67
CA ASP A 80 -17.67 0.46 -3.12
C ASP A 80 -16.75 1.12 -4.17
N MET A 81 -17.33 1.93 -5.07
CA MET A 81 -16.55 2.74 -6.00
C MET A 81 -15.68 3.75 -5.25
N GLY A 82 -16.23 4.44 -4.25
CA GLY A 82 -15.47 5.35 -3.38
C GLY A 82 -14.33 4.63 -2.66
N ARG A 83 -14.59 3.44 -2.11
CA ARG A 83 -13.57 2.58 -1.48
C ARG A 83 -12.43 2.25 -2.44
N ARG A 84 -12.76 1.83 -3.67
CA ARG A 84 -11.75 1.52 -4.70
C ARG A 84 -10.91 2.75 -5.07
N GLY A 85 -11.55 3.93 -5.11
CA GLY A 85 -10.90 5.23 -5.33
C GLY A 85 -9.87 5.56 -4.26
N LEU A 86 -10.20 5.39 -2.98
CA LEU A 86 -9.26 5.61 -1.88
C LEU A 86 -8.06 4.66 -1.93
N HIS A 87 -8.29 3.38 -2.25
CA HIS A 87 -7.17 2.47 -2.47
C HIS A 87 -6.28 2.91 -3.64
N ASN A 88 -6.85 3.43 -4.74
CA ASN A 88 -6.06 3.96 -5.86
C ASN A 88 -5.20 5.15 -5.42
N GLU A 89 -5.80 6.11 -4.71
CA GLU A 89 -5.10 7.30 -4.21
C GLU A 89 -3.98 6.93 -3.23
N GLY A 90 -4.24 6.00 -2.32
CA GLY A 90 -3.25 5.48 -1.38
C GLY A 90 -2.09 4.75 -2.06
N SER A 91 -2.39 3.97 -3.10
CA SER A 91 -1.39 3.27 -3.91
C SER A 91 -0.48 4.26 -4.64
N GLN A 92 -1.07 5.27 -5.29
CA GLN A 92 -0.30 6.31 -5.97
C GLN A 92 0.57 7.09 -4.99
N THR A 93 0.01 7.50 -3.85
CA THR A 93 0.77 8.19 -2.80
C THR A 93 1.94 7.34 -2.32
N LEU A 94 1.73 6.03 -2.10
CA LEU A 94 2.80 5.11 -1.70
C LEU A 94 3.92 5.03 -2.77
N MET A 95 3.55 4.92 -4.05
CA MET A 95 4.51 4.94 -5.16
C MET A 95 5.32 6.24 -5.18
N ASP A 96 4.67 7.39 -5.03
CA ASP A 96 5.33 8.70 -5.01
C ASP A 96 6.31 8.82 -3.83
N ARG A 97 5.96 8.24 -2.67
CA ARG A 97 6.86 8.19 -1.51
C ARG A 97 8.07 7.27 -1.75
N LEU A 98 7.89 6.20 -2.53
CA LEU A 98 8.93 5.22 -2.86
C LEU A 98 9.77 5.61 -4.08
N ALA A 99 9.33 6.57 -4.89
CA ALA A 99 10.07 7.06 -6.04
C ALA A 99 11.54 7.40 -5.68
N GLY A 100 12.46 6.92 -6.52
CA GLY A 100 13.91 7.02 -6.32
C GLY A 100 14.49 6.14 -5.21
N LYS A 101 13.70 5.26 -4.60
CA LYS A 101 14.11 4.35 -3.51
C LYS A 101 13.86 2.89 -3.90
N ILE A 102 12.60 2.59 -4.16
CA ILE A 102 12.13 1.29 -4.63
C ILE A 102 11.15 1.54 -5.78
N GLU A 103 11.46 1.02 -6.95
CA GLU A 103 10.51 0.93 -8.06
C GLU A 103 9.52 -0.20 -7.77
N ILE A 104 8.23 0.10 -7.88
CA ILE A 104 7.14 -0.86 -7.77
C ILE A 104 6.12 -0.56 -8.85
N ASP A 105 5.44 -1.60 -9.34
CA ASP A 105 4.25 -1.41 -10.17
C ASP A 105 3.02 -1.03 -9.30
N PHE A 106 1.98 -0.54 -9.96
CA PHE A 106 0.77 -0.07 -9.28
C PHE A 106 0.01 -1.19 -8.56
N ASP A 107 -0.03 -2.40 -9.11
CA ASP A 107 -0.75 -3.52 -8.50
C ASP A 107 -0.05 -4.00 -7.22
N THR A 108 1.28 -4.01 -7.24
CA THR A 108 2.13 -4.23 -6.07
C THR A 108 1.90 -3.13 -5.04
N ALA A 109 1.92 -1.86 -5.45
CA ALA A 109 1.62 -0.73 -4.55
C ALA A 109 0.23 -0.86 -3.90
N ARG A 110 -0.78 -1.27 -4.68
CA ARG A 110 -2.15 -1.45 -4.20
C ARG A 110 -2.28 -2.61 -3.21
N ARG A 111 -1.60 -3.72 -3.46
CA ARG A 111 -1.52 -4.84 -2.53
C ARG A 111 -0.83 -4.41 -1.23
N LEU A 112 0.30 -3.72 -1.33
CA LEU A 112 1.03 -3.19 -0.17
C LEU A 112 0.18 -2.21 0.64
N PHE A 113 -0.50 -1.27 -0.02
CA PHE A 113 -1.38 -0.31 0.64
C PHE A 113 -2.52 -1.03 1.38
N THR A 114 -3.08 -2.09 0.82
CA THR A 114 -4.12 -2.90 1.48
C THR A 114 -3.64 -3.57 2.77
N LEU A 115 -2.33 -3.80 2.96
CA LEU A 115 -1.78 -4.32 4.22
C LEU A 115 -1.61 -3.24 5.30
N VAL A 116 -1.69 -1.96 4.92
CA VAL A 116 -1.55 -0.80 5.81
C VAL A 116 -2.92 -0.33 6.32
N CYS A 117 -4.01 -0.66 5.62
CA CYS A 117 -5.36 -0.16 5.84
C CYS A 117 -6.28 -1.19 6.45
#